data_AF-W5PUR5-F1
#
_entry.id   AF-W5PUR5-F1
#
_cell.length_a   1.000
_cell.length_b   1.000
_cell.length_c   1.000
_cell.angle_alpha   90.00
_cell.angle_beta   90.00
_cell.angle_gamma   90.00
#
_symmetry.space_group_name_H-M   'P 1'
#
loop_
_entity.id
_entity.type
_entity.pdbx_description
1 polymer ?
#
loop_
_entity_poly.entity_id
_entity_poly.type
_entity_poly.pdbx_seq_one_letter_code
_entity_poly.pdbx_strand_id
1 'polypeptide(L)' 'MVWNIAYSPVTQPPLGIGQVVTDYVHGDAVQKAAKTGLLVLSAFTFAGLCYFNYHDVGICKAVAMLWKL' A
#
# COMPACT_ATOMS: atom_id res chain seq x y z
N MET A 1 -28.89 -10.38 -14.78
CA MET A 1 -29.01 -9.43 -13.64
C MET A 1 -28.08 -9.78 -12.45
N VAL A 2 -26.89 -10.35 -12.70
CA VAL A 2 -25.88 -10.68 -11.65
C VAL A 2 -24.53 -9.97 -11.90
N TRP A 3 -24.47 -9.06 -12.88
CA TRP A 3 -23.23 -8.32 -13.19
C TRP A 3 -23.15 -6.92 -12.56
N ASN A 4 -24.23 -6.42 -11.92
CA ASN A 4 -24.27 -5.05 -11.39
C ASN A 4 -23.87 -4.93 -9.90
N ILE A 5 -23.71 -6.05 -9.19
CA ILE A 5 -23.31 -6.04 -7.77
C ILE A 5 -21.79 -5.93 -7.60
N ALA A 6 -21.00 -6.08 -8.67
CA ALA A 6 -19.57 -5.80 -8.67
C ALA A 6 -19.23 -4.31 -8.92
N TYR A 7 -20.22 -3.50 -9.31
CA TYR A 7 -20.09 -2.05 -9.54
C TYR A 7 -20.54 -1.21 -8.34
N SER A 8 -20.86 -1.83 -7.20
CA SER A 8 -21.10 -1.08 -5.97
C SER A 8 -19.74 -0.66 -5.38
N PRO A 9 -19.46 0.63 -5.15
CA PRO A 9 -18.23 1.08 -4.50
C PRO A 9 -18.12 0.61 -3.03
N VAL A 10 -19.10 -0.17 -2.55
CA VAL A 10 -19.17 -0.66 -1.17
C VAL A 10 -18.56 -2.05 -0.98
N THR A 11 -18.27 -2.82 -2.05
CA THR A 11 -17.73 -4.17 -1.89
C THR A 11 -16.21 -4.23 -2.01
N GLN A 12 -15.63 -4.48 -0.84
CA GLN A 12 -14.25 -4.89 -0.52
C GLN A 12 -13.29 -3.72 -0.25
N PRO A 13 -12.89 -3.50 1.02
CA PRO A 13 -11.62 -2.86 1.34
C PRO A 13 -10.48 -3.88 1.18
N PRO A 14 -9.71 -3.84 0.07
CA PRO A 14 -8.34 -4.32 0.17
C PRO A 14 -7.22 -3.33 -0.19
N LEU A 15 -7.44 -2.14 -0.79
CA LEU A 15 -6.29 -1.37 -1.33
C LEU A 15 -6.50 0.16 -1.36
N GLY A 16 -6.34 0.84 -0.22
CA GLY A 16 -6.54 2.30 -0.10
C GLY A 16 -5.77 3.15 -1.13
N ILE A 17 -4.48 2.86 -1.38
CA ILE A 17 -3.69 3.62 -2.37
C ILE A 17 -3.96 3.13 -3.81
N GLY A 18 -4.32 1.85 -3.97
CA GLY A 18 -4.68 1.29 -5.28
C GLY A 18 -5.98 1.85 -5.84
N GLN A 19 -6.90 2.28 -4.96
CA GLN A 19 -8.10 3.03 -5.31
C GLN A 19 -7.82 4.51 -5.63
N VAL A 20 -6.92 5.16 -4.89
CA VAL A 20 -6.48 6.54 -5.22
C VAL A 20 -5.84 6.59 -6.61
N VAL A 21 -5.01 5.62 -6.97
CA VAL A 21 -4.42 5.57 -8.31
C VAL A 21 -5.48 5.42 -9.39
N THR A 22 -6.54 4.64 -9.18
CA THR A 22 -7.62 4.51 -10.18
C THR A 22 -8.53 5.74 -10.25
N ASP A 23 -8.62 6.51 -9.17
CA ASP A 23 -9.44 7.72 -9.10
C ASP A 23 -8.76 8.92 -9.80
N TYR A 24 -7.42 9.04 -9.65
CA TYR A 24 -6.67 10.18 -10.18
C TYR A 24 -5.89 9.90 -11.47
N VAL A 25 -5.50 8.64 -11.75
CA VAL A 25 -4.68 8.30 -12.92
C VAL A 25 -5.55 7.77 -14.05
N HIS A 26 -5.68 8.56 -15.10
CA HIS A 26 -6.46 8.22 -16.28
C HIS A 26 -5.55 7.69 -17.40
N GLY A 27 -5.96 6.57 -18.01
CA GLY A 27 -5.23 5.91 -19.10
C GLY A 27 -4.61 4.57 -18.68
N ASP A 28 -4.95 3.50 -19.40
CA ASP A 28 -4.61 2.11 -19.04
C ASP A 28 -3.11 1.87 -18.86
N ALA A 29 -2.29 2.47 -19.72
CA ALA A 29 -0.84 2.33 -19.65
C ALA A 29 -0.26 2.97 -18.37
N VAL A 30 -0.76 4.15 -18.01
CA VAL A 30 -0.28 4.92 -16.85
C VAL A 30 -0.79 4.28 -15.55
N GLN A 31 -2.03 3.79 -15.55
CA GLN A 31 -2.60 3.08 -14.42
C GLN A 31 -1.85 1.77 -14.13
N LYS A 32 -1.47 1.02 -15.17
CA LYS A 32 -0.67 -0.20 -15.04
C LYS A 32 0.72 0.11 -14.47
N ALA A 33 1.39 1.15 -14.99
CA ALA A 33 2.67 1.59 -14.47
C ALA A 33 2.58 2.04 -13.00
N ALA A 34 1.56 2.81 -12.64
CA ALA A 34 1.34 3.27 -11.27
C ALA A 34 1.08 2.11 -10.29
N LYS A 35 0.27 1.12 -10.68
CA LYS A 35 0.05 -0.09 -9.86
C LYS A 35 1.32 -0.92 -9.69
N THR A 36 2.12 -1.07 -10.75
CA THR A 36 3.43 -1.74 -10.66
C THR A 36 4.39 -0.98 -9.75
N GLY A 37 4.45 0.35 -9.89
CA GLY A 37 5.28 1.21 -9.02
C GLY A 37 4.88 1.09 -7.55
N LEU A 38 3.58 1.10 -7.26
CA LEU A 38 3.05 0.89 -5.90
C LEU A 38 3.43 -0.47 -5.32
N LEU A 39 3.40 -1.53 -6.14
CA LEU A 39 3.76 -2.87 -5.70
C LEU A 39 5.26 -2.96 -5.37
N VAL A 40 6.12 -2.38 -6.22
CA VAL A 40 7.56 -2.31 -5.96
C VAL A 40 7.86 -1.49 -4.71
N LEU A 41 7.22 -0.33 -4.55
CA LEU A 41 7.38 0.53 -3.38
C LEU A 41 6.93 -0.19 -2.10
N SER A 42 5.79 -0.89 -2.15
CA SER A 42 5.28 -1.68 -1.02
C SER A 42 6.22 -2.82 -0.65
N ALA A 43 6.75 -3.54 -1.64
CA ALA A 43 7.72 -4.61 -1.42
C ALA A 43 9.02 -4.09 -0.80
N PHE A 44 9.54 -2.95 -1.27
CA PHE A 44 10.71 -2.30 -0.68
C PHE A 44 10.46 -1.82 0.74
N THR A 45 9.29 -1.24 0.99
CA THR A 45 8.90 -0.76 2.32
C THR A 45 8.79 -1.94 3.29
N PHE A 46 8.16 -3.03 2.87
CA PHE A 46 8.06 -4.25 3.66
C PHE A 46 9.44 -4.87 3.93
N ALA A 47 10.30 -4.98 2.91
CA ALA A 47 11.66 -5.48 3.08
C ALA A 47 12.48 -4.60 4.04
N GLY A 48 12.36 -3.27 3.94
CA GLY A 48 13.01 -2.33 4.85
C GLY A 48 12.51 -2.46 6.28
N LEU A 49 11.19 -2.60 6.48
CA LEU A 49 10.60 -2.84 7.79
C LEU A 49 11.03 -4.20 8.35
N CYS A 50 11.08 -5.26 7.54
CA CYS A 50 11.58 -6.58 7.97
C CYS A 50 13.05 -6.52 8.38
N TYR A 51 13.89 -5.84 7.60
CA TYR A 51 15.31 -5.66 7.92
C TYR A 51 15.47 -4.89 9.24
N PHE A 52 14.74 -3.79 9.41
CA PHE A 52 14.75 -3.00 10.64
C PHE A 52 14.23 -3.77 11.86
N ASN A 53 13.24 -4.66 11.68
CA ASN A 53 12.75 -5.52 12.76
C ASN A 53 13.68 -6.68 13.10
N TYR A 54 14.52 -7.14 12.17
CA TYR A 54 15.39 -8.30 12.39
C TYR A 54 16.81 -7.93 12.80
N HIS A 55 17.37 -6.87 12.22
CA HIS A 55 18.75 -6.44 12.43
C HIS A 55 18.89 -5.19 13.30
N ASP A 56 17.82 -4.43 13.48
CA ASP A 56 17.83 -3.21 14.29
C ASP A 56 16.93 -3.38 15.54
N VAL A 57 16.69 -2.31 16.28
CA VAL A 57 15.89 -2.26 17.50
C VAL A 57 14.44 -2.72 17.31
N GLY A 58 13.95 -2.72 16.06
CA GLY A 58 12.57 -3.00 15.70
C GLY A 58 11.63 -1.82 15.91
N ILE A 59 10.52 -1.81 15.16
CA ILE A 59 9.62 -0.63 15.06
C ILE A 59 9.09 -0.23 16.44
N CYS A 60 8.66 -1.19 17.25
CA CYS A 60 8.08 -0.91 18.56
C CYS A 60 9.08 -0.24 19.51
N LYS A 61 10.34 -0.70 19.49
CA LYS A 61 11.39 -0.14 20.35
C LYS A 61 11.93 1.17 19.80
N ALA A 62 12.00 1.32 18.47
CA ALA A 62 12.35 2.58 17.82
C ALA A 62 11.37 3.70 18.19
N VAL A 63 10.06 3.42 18.15
CA VAL A 63 9.03 4.38 18.56
C VAL A 63 9.16 4.71 20.05
N ALA A 64 9.42 3.72 20.91
CA ALA A 64 9.62 3.95 22.33
C ALA A 64 10.88 4.78 22.64
N MET A 65 11.95 4.64 21.85
CA MET A 65 13.16 5.47 21.97
C MET A 65 12.93 6.89 21.44
N LEU A 66 12.20 7.05 20.34
CA LEU A 66 11.81 8.35 19.80
C LEU A 66 10.93 9.14 20.77
N TRP A 67 10.04 8.47 21.51
CA TRP A 67 9.18 9.11 22.51
C TRP A 67 9.92 9.57 23.78
N LYS A 68 11.14 9.07 23.99
CA LYS A 68 12.00 9.48 25.11
C LYS A 68 12.94 10.63 24.76
N LEU A 69 12.93 11.09 23.51
CA LEU A 69 13.63 12.28 23.05
C LEU A 69 12.81 13.54 23.41
#